data_AF-A0A936IPY0-F1
#
_entry.id   AF-A0A936IPY0-F1
#
_cell.length_a   1.000
_cell.length_b   1.000
_cell.length_c   1.000
_cell.angle_alpha   90.00
_cell.angle_beta   90.00
_cell.angle_gamma   90.00
#
_symmetry.space_group_name_H-M   'P 1'
#
loop_
_entity.id
_entity.type
_entity.pdbx_description
1 polymer ?
#
loop_
_entity_poly.entity_id
_entity_poly.type
_entity_poly.pdbx_seq_one_letter_code
_entity_poly.pdbx_strand_id
1 'polypeptide(L)'
;MGAIGGQSRAPVLNGAAQVAGGVLLAFLILLFATVRITQAYRTERRDRAEAHFIQGRELGREQRLPEAIEQYRAAMSIVRTRRDYRQALALALFRAGRIEEAEIHLRQLLEADPTDGETNLVMARIRLQQENEAEARLHFNRAVYGQWTDEPVANRIGARFELAEVLKNTGARTQVQSELLAILGEAPVDDLEVRKRVARLMLENGSATEAANLYQELLKSNDQEPELWAGLGRAEFVRGRYPEAQAAWRSALQWRPEDAALRRDLEVVDTVVSLDPTARRLWSGERLRRSQTLVKLAKDDLEACLPAERSQEVESILATAQETLERRIRPGERTDAIDANIDLAGDLWKARASHCAPTEGPPGPLDLLIAKLAR
;
A
#
# COMPACT_ATOMS: atom_id res chain seq x y z
N MET A 1 -94.57 51.63 50.24
CA MET A 1 -94.39 51.85 48.79
C MET A 1 -92.92 52.11 48.53
N GLY A 2 -92.26 51.34 47.65
CA GLY A 2 -91.01 51.77 47.01
C GLY A 2 -89.81 50.82 47.13
N ALA A 3 -89.62 50.01 46.09
CA ALA A 3 -88.37 49.51 45.53
C ALA A 3 -87.56 48.40 46.25
N ILE A 4 -87.72 47.21 45.67
CA ILE A 4 -86.81 46.06 45.61
C ILE A 4 -85.52 46.45 44.87
N GLY A 5 -84.34 45.95 45.28
CA GLY A 5 -83.18 45.97 44.39
C GLY A 5 -81.82 45.62 45.01
N GLY A 6 -81.40 44.36 44.83
CA GLY A 6 -80.00 44.02 44.52
C GLY A 6 -78.99 43.94 45.67
N GLN A 7 -78.99 42.84 46.44
CA GLN A 7 -77.77 42.45 47.16
C GLN A 7 -76.78 41.80 46.16
N SER A 8 -75.75 42.57 45.82
CA SER A 8 -74.55 42.14 45.09
C SER A 8 -73.77 41.09 45.91
N ARG A 9 -73.70 39.86 45.42
CA ARG A 9 -72.76 38.82 45.88
C ARG A 9 -71.52 38.81 44.98
N ALA A 10 -70.44 39.44 45.42
CA ALA A 10 -69.05 39.06 45.09
C ALA A 10 -68.12 39.74 46.11
N PRO A 11 -67.31 39.00 46.90
CA PRO A 11 -65.92 38.76 46.50
C PRO A 11 -65.30 37.51 47.19
N VAL A 12 -65.45 36.31 46.64
CA VAL A 12 -64.72 35.11 47.15
C VAL A 12 -63.85 34.47 46.06
N LEU A 13 -64.15 34.74 44.78
CA LEU A 13 -63.39 34.21 43.63
C LEU A 13 -62.00 34.85 43.44
N ASN A 14 -61.79 36.10 43.89
CA ASN A 14 -60.51 36.80 43.70
C ASN A 14 -59.36 36.27 44.59
N GLY A 15 -59.67 35.85 45.83
CA GLY A 15 -58.64 35.29 46.73
C GLY A 15 -58.18 33.90 46.29
N ALA A 16 -59.10 33.04 45.86
CA ALA A 16 -58.78 31.71 45.34
C ALA A 16 -57.97 31.78 44.04
N ALA A 17 -58.29 32.72 43.13
CA ALA A 17 -57.53 32.93 41.90
C ALA A 17 -56.12 33.50 42.15
N GLN A 18 -55.95 34.39 43.13
CA GLN A 18 -54.63 34.91 43.53
C GLN A 18 -53.76 33.83 44.19
N VAL A 19 -54.34 33.01 45.06
CA VAL A 19 -53.64 31.87 45.67
C VAL A 19 -53.26 30.84 44.59
N ALA A 20 -54.18 30.50 43.68
CA ALA A 20 -53.89 29.59 42.56
C ALA A 20 -52.80 30.14 41.62
N GLY A 21 -52.82 31.45 41.31
CA GLY A 21 -51.79 32.11 40.51
C GLY A 21 -50.42 32.15 41.20
N GLY A 22 -50.38 32.40 42.52
CA GLY A 22 -49.15 32.36 43.31
C GLY A 22 -48.55 30.95 43.42
N VAL A 23 -49.40 29.94 43.57
CA VAL A 23 -48.98 28.53 43.56
C VAL A 23 -48.44 28.14 42.19
N LEU A 24 -49.11 28.51 41.09
CA LEU A 24 -48.63 28.26 39.73
C LEU A 24 -47.27 28.93 39.47
N LEU A 25 -47.09 30.18 39.90
CA LEU A 25 -45.82 30.91 39.78
C LEU A 25 -44.70 30.24 40.58
N ALA A 26 -44.98 29.80 41.81
CA ALA A 26 -44.01 29.06 42.63
C ALA A 26 -43.60 27.72 41.98
N PHE A 27 -44.56 27.00 41.38
CA PHE A 27 -44.28 25.80 40.59
C PHE A 27 -43.40 26.08 39.37
N LEU A 28 -43.67 27.16 38.62
CA LEU A 28 -42.85 27.55 37.47
C LEU A 28 -41.43 27.94 37.87
N ILE A 29 -41.25 28.64 39.01
CA ILE A 29 -39.94 28.98 39.56
C ILE A 29 -39.18 27.71 39.98
N LEU A 30 -39.85 26.78 40.67
CA LEU A 30 -39.24 25.50 41.07
C LEU A 30 -38.86 24.64 39.86
N LEU A 31 -39.72 24.57 38.84
CA LEU A 31 -39.43 23.90 37.57
C LEU A 31 -38.21 24.54 36.88
N PHE A 32 -38.17 25.88 36.80
CA PHE A 32 -37.03 26.58 36.22
C PHE A 32 -35.74 26.32 37.01
N ALA A 33 -35.77 26.42 38.34
CA ALA A 33 -34.62 26.16 39.19
C ALA A 33 -34.10 24.71 39.05
N THR A 34 -35.00 23.71 39.04
CA THR A 34 -34.63 22.30 38.87
C THR A 34 -34.06 22.02 37.48
N VAL A 35 -34.59 22.64 36.42
CA VAL A 35 -34.00 22.57 35.07
C VAL A 35 -32.60 23.19 35.05
N ARG A 36 -32.40 24.35 35.68
CA ARG A 36 -31.08 25.02 35.74
C ARG A 36 -30.06 24.21 36.53
N ILE A 37 -30.43 23.64 37.68
CA ILE A 37 -29.57 22.75 38.48
C ILE A 37 -29.24 21.48 37.68
N THR A 38 -30.23 20.88 37.03
CA THR A 38 -30.03 19.69 36.20
C THR A 38 -29.12 19.99 35.01
N GLN A 39 -29.26 21.15 34.38
CA GLN A 39 -28.38 21.59 33.30
C GLN A 39 -26.95 21.80 33.82
N ALA A 40 -26.77 22.51 34.92
CA ALA A 40 -25.45 22.74 35.52
C ALA A 40 -24.75 21.41 35.87
N TYR A 41 -25.47 20.48 36.52
CA TYR A 41 -24.97 19.15 36.82
C TYR A 41 -24.62 18.32 35.57
N ARG A 42 -25.44 18.41 34.52
CA ARG A 42 -25.15 17.75 33.24
C ARG A 42 -23.92 18.33 32.57
N THR A 43 -23.73 19.64 32.60
CA THR A 43 -22.54 20.30 32.05
C THR A 43 -21.29 19.88 32.82
N GLU A 44 -21.29 20.00 34.15
CA GLU A 44 -20.14 19.60 34.97
C GLU A 44 -19.76 18.12 34.76
N ARG A 45 -20.76 17.23 34.68
CA ARG A 45 -20.50 15.82 34.36
C ARG A 45 -19.89 15.62 32.99
N ARG A 46 -20.33 16.37 31.97
CA ARG A 46 -19.76 16.30 30.61
C ARG A 46 -18.33 16.81 30.61
N ASP A 47 -18.06 17.92 31.28
CA ASP A 47 -16.72 18.50 31.36
C ASP A 47 -15.74 17.56 32.08
N ARG A 48 -16.20 16.88 33.15
CA ARG A 48 -15.41 15.85 33.83
C ARG A 48 -15.12 14.65 32.94
N ALA A 49 -16.12 14.18 32.19
CA ALA A 49 -15.92 13.09 31.24
C ALA A 49 -14.94 13.47 30.13
N GLU A 50 -15.05 14.69 29.61
CA GLU A 50 -14.16 15.24 28.60
C GLU A 50 -12.73 15.39 29.11
N ALA A 51 -12.54 15.82 30.36
CA ALA A 51 -11.22 15.88 30.98
C ALA A 51 -10.55 14.50 31.05
N HIS A 52 -11.29 13.46 31.44
CA HIS A 52 -10.79 12.08 31.38
C HIS A 52 -10.48 11.65 29.95
N PHE A 53 -11.33 11.99 28.97
CA PHE A 53 -11.09 11.66 27.57
C PHE A 53 -9.81 12.31 27.01
N ILE A 54 -9.62 13.62 27.25
CA ILE A 54 -8.42 14.36 26.87
C ILE A 54 -7.18 13.75 27.52
N GLN A 55 -7.23 13.46 28.82
CA GLN A 55 -6.13 12.81 29.52
C GLN A 55 -5.80 11.43 28.93
N GLY A 56 -6.83 10.63 28.60
CA GLY A 56 -6.66 9.36 27.91
C GLY A 56 -5.99 9.50 26.55
N ARG A 57 -6.31 10.56 25.79
CA ARG A 57 -5.66 10.86 24.51
C ARG A 57 -4.19 11.18 24.66
N GLU A 58 -3.82 12.02 25.63
CA GLU A 58 -2.41 12.34 25.89
C GLU A 58 -1.62 11.10 26.31
N LEU A 59 -2.14 10.31 27.25
CA LEU A 59 -1.51 9.04 27.65
C LEU A 59 -1.38 8.06 26.49
N GLY A 60 -2.37 8.01 25.60
CA GLY A 60 -2.33 7.20 24.39
C GLY A 60 -1.23 7.63 23.42
N ARG A 61 -0.96 8.94 23.28
CA ARG A 61 0.16 9.46 22.47
C ARG A 61 1.51 9.13 23.10
N GLU A 62 1.59 9.11 24.43
CA GLU A 62 2.76 8.66 25.20
C GLU A 62 2.96 7.13 25.18
N GLN A 63 2.10 6.37 24.48
CA GLN A 63 2.07 4.90 24.50
C GLN A 63 1.83 4.27 25.87
N ARG A 64 1.30 5.04 26.83
CA ARG A 64 0.89 4.56 28.17
C ARG A 64 -0.51 3.98 28.09
N LEU A 65 -0.63 2.90 27.32
CA LEU A 65 -1.90 2.30 26.93
C LEU A 65 -2.75 1.84 28.12
N PRO A 66 -2.20 1.19 29.18
CA PRO A 66 -2.99 0.80 30.34
C PRO A 66 -3.65 2.00 31.04
N GLU A 67 -2.91 3.08 31.27
CA GLU A 67 -3.46 4.27 31.90
C GLU A 67 -4.46 5.00 30.99
N ALA A 68 -4.21 5.05 29.69
CA ALA A 68 -5.14 5.61 28.71
C ALA A 68 -6.49 4.87 28.73
N ILE A 69 -6.46 3.52 28.77
CA ILE A 69 -7.66 2.68 28.86
C ILE A 69 -8.47 3.02 30.12
N GLU A 70 -7.83 3.21 31.27
CA GLU A 70 -8.52 3.59 32.50
C GLU A 70 -9.17 4.97 32.40
N GLN A 71 -8.49 5.95 31.79
CA GLN A 71 -9.08 7.26 31.56
C GLN A 71 -10.27 7.20 30.59
N TYR A 72 -10.19 6.43 29.51
CA TYR A 72 -11.32 6.26 28.60
C TYR A 72 -12.49 5.52 29.26
N ARG A 73 -12.23 4.52 30.10
CA ARG A 73 -13.26 3.85 30.92
C ARG A 73 -13.92 4.84 31.87
N ALA A 74 -13.16 5.71 32.52
CA ALA A 74 -13.68 6.76 33.39
C ALA A 74 -14.60 7.71 32.61
N ALA A 75 -14.16 8.22 31.46
CA ALA A 75 -14.96 9.08 30.58
C ALA A 75 -16.29 8.41 30.17
N MET A 76 -16.21 7.17 29.68
CA MET A 76 -17.38 6.40 29.24
C MET A 76 -18.32 6.02 30.40
N SER A 77 -17.81 5.83 31.62
CA SER A 77 -18.64 5.56 32.80
C SER A 77 -19.54 6.75 33.16
N ILE A 78 -19.05 7.98 32.92
CA ILE A 78 -19.77 9.23 33.19
C ILE A 78 -20.76 9.54 32.06
N VAL A 79 -20.33 9.42 30.80
CA VAL A 79 -21.16 9.63 29.61
C VAL A 79 -21.08 8.42 28.66
N ARG A 80 -22.02 7.48 28.82
CA ARG A 80 -22.02 6.18 28.12
C ARG A 80 -22.38 6.22 26.63
N THR A 81 -23.07 7.28 26.20
CA THR A 81 -23.66 7.39 24.87
C THR A 81 -22.74 8.05 23.84
N ARG A 82 -21.56 8.53 24.27
CA ARG A 82 -20.58 9.20 23.41
C ARG A 82 -19.81 8.15 22.60
N ARG A 83 -19.96 8.22 21.27
CA ARG A 83 -19.37 7.29 20.30
C ARG A 83 -17.85 7.37 20.27
N ASP A 84 -17.33 8.59 20.26
CA ASP A 84 -15.90 8.93 20.29
C ASP A 84 -15.17 8.33 21.50
N TYR A 85 -15.78 8.33 22.69
CA TYR A 85 -15.18 7.72 23.88
C TYR A 85 -15.06 6.20 23.74
N ARG A 86 -16.11 5.56 23.21
CA ARG A 86 -16.13 4.11 22.96
C ARG A 86 -15.09 3.72 21.90
N GLN A 87 -14.98 4.53 20.84
CA GLN A 87 -14.02 4.31 19.76
C GLN A 87 -12.57 4.45 20.25
N ALA A 88 -12.25 5.50 21.00
CA ALA A 88 -10.92 5.68 21.57
C ALA A 88 -10.54 4.56 22.54
N LEU A 89 -11.50 4.10 23.37
CA LEU A 89 -11.31 2.94 24.24
C LEU A 89 -11.02 1.67 23.42
N ALA A 90 -11.83 1.39 22.39
CA ALA A 90 -11.65 0.23 21.52
C ALA A 90 -10.28 0.21 20.84
N LEU A 91 -9.84 1.36 20.31
CA LEU A 91 -8.54 1.50 19.66
C LEU A 91 -7.38 1.34 20.66
N ALA A 92 -7.51 1.88 21.87
CA ALA A 92 -6.51 1.72 22.93
C ALA A 92 -6.40 0.27 23.41
N LEU A 93 -7.54 -0.42 23.57
CA LEU A 93 -7.59 -1.86 23.89
C LEU A 93 -6.93 -2.70 22.80
N PHE A 94 -7.24 -2.43 21.53
CA PHE A 94 -6.62 -3.10 20.38
C PHE A 94 -5.10 -2.93 20.39
N ARG A 95 -4.61 -1.68 20.52
CA ARG A 95 -3.16 -1.39 20.59
C ARG A 95 -2.47 -2.02 21.80
N ALA A 96 -3.20 -2.24 22.90
CA ALA A 96 -2.70 -2.92 24.09
C ALA A 96 -2.75 -4.46 23.99
N GLY A 97 -3.18 -5.01 22.85
CA GLY A 97 -3.33 -6.46 22.65
C GLY A 97 -4.54 -7.07 23.35
N ARG A 98 -5.46 -6.26 23.90
CA ARG A 98 -6.69 -6.71 24.56
C ARG A 98 -7.82 -6.88 23.52
N ILE A 99 -7.61 -7.82 22.61
CA ILE A 99 -8.39 -7.98 21.38
C ILE A 99 -9.87 -8.28 21.66
N GLU A 100 -10.16 -9.17 22.62
CA GLU A 100 -11.52 -9.60 22.94
C GLU A 100 -12.37 -8.44 23.47
N GLU A 101 -11.78 -7.59 24.33
CA GLU A 101 -12.45 -6.40 24.86
C GLU A 101 -12.64 -5.32 23.79
N ALA A 102 -11.64 -5.12 22.93
CA ALA A 102 -11.75 -4.21 21.80
C ALA A 102 -12.92 -4.62 20.90
N GLU A 103 -13.02 -5.90 20.55
CA GLU A 103 -14.07 -6.44 19.69
C GLU A 103 -15.49 -6.24 20.26
N ILE A 104 -15.68 -6.32 21.58
CA ILE A 104 -16.97 -6.01 22.21
C ILE A 104 -17.38 -4.57 21.91
N HIS A 105 -16.46 -3.62 22.08
CA HIS A 105 -16.74 -2.21 21.83
C HIS A 105 -16.92 -1.90 20.34
N LEU A 106 -16.12 -2.51 19.46
CA LEU A 106 -16.21 -2.35 18.00
C LEU A 106 -17.53 -2.91 17.46
N ARG A 107 -17.99 -4.08 17.94
CA ARG A 107 -19.30 -4.64 17.54
C ARG A 107 -20.45 -3.70 17.88
N GLN A 108 -20.44 -3.10 19.07
CA GLN A 108 -21.47 -2.13 19.45
C GLN A 108 -21.41 -0.84 18.60
N LEU A 109 -20.23 -0.43 18.16
CA LEU A 109 -20.09 0.67 17.21
C LEU A 109 -20.66 0.30 15.84
N LEU A 110 -20.39 -0.92 15.34
CA LEU A 110 -20.92 -1.41 14.06
C LEU A 110 -22.42 -1.73 14.08
N GLU A 111 -22.98 -2.09 15.23
CA GLU A 111 -24.44 -2.22 15.40
C GLU A 111 -25.15 -0.88 15.21
N ALA A 112 -24.54 0.22 15.68
CA ALA A 112 -25.07 1.57 15.54
C ALA A 112 -24.80 2.16 14.15
N ASP A 113 -23.61 1.93 13.61
CA ASP A 113 -23.22 2.36 12.27
C ASP A 113 -22.39 1.26 11.56
N PRO A 114 -23.04 0.40 10.76
CA PRO A 114 -22.36 -0.65 10.02
C PRO A 114 -21.36 -0.13 8.98
N THR A 115 -21.47 1.14 8.59
CA THR A 115 -20.68 1.77 7.53
C THR A 115 -19.49 2.57 8.05
N ASP A 116 -19.25 2.60 9.36
CA ASP A 116 -18.14 3.34 9.92
C ASP A 116 -16.79 2.79 9.44
N GLY A 117 -16.05 3.61 8.70
CA GLY A 117 -14.82 3.23 8.04
C GLY A 117 -13.72 2.87 9.04
N GLU A 118 -13.57 3.65 10.10
CA GLU A 118 -12.51 3.46 11.09
C GLU A 118 -12.73 2.20 11.93
N THR A 119 -13.95 1.97 12.43
CA THR A 119 -14.30 0.75 13.17
C THR A 119 -14.15 -0.49 12.29
N ASN A 120 -14.57 -0.43 11.02
CA ASN A 120 -14.34 -1.53 10.08
C ASN A 120 -12.84 -1.75 9.81
N LEU A 121 -12.01 -0.71 9.71
CA LEU A 121 -10.57 -0.86 9.54
C LEU A 121 -9.92 -1.55 10.76
N VAL A 122 -10.30 -1.15 11.98
CA VAL A 122 -9.79 -1.81 13.19
C VAL A 122 -10.26 -3.27 13.26
N MET A 123 -11.52 -3.55 12.91
CA MET A 123 -12.00 -4.94 12.83
C MET A 123 -11.25 -5.76 11.77
N ALA A 124 -10.94 -5.18 10.62
CA ALA A 124 -10.16 -5.86 9.59
C ALA A 124 -8.79 -6.29 10.13
N ARG A 125 -8.10 -5.40 10.86
CA ARG A 125 -6.80 -5.68 11.50
C ARG A 125 -6.90 -6.75 12.58
N ILE A 126 -7.96 -6.74 13.39
CA ILE A 126 -8.23 -7.81 14.38
C ILE A 126 -8.38 -9.17 13.67
N ARG A 127 -9.15 -9.22 12.58
CA ARG A 127 -9.35 -10.46 11.81
C ARG A 127 -8.08 -10.96 11.13
N LEU A 128 -7.20 -10.06 10.66
CA LEU A 128 -5.87 -10.45 10.19
C LEU A 128 -5.02 -11.08 11.30
N GLN A 129 -5.02 -10.51 12.50
CA GLN A 129 -4.28 -11.07 13.64
C GLN A 129 -4.80 -12.45 14.07
N GLN A 130 -6.09 -12.72 13.83
CA GLN A 130 -6.73 -14.01 14.06
C GLN A 130 -6.59 -14.97 12.86
N GLU A 131 -5.79 -14.63 11.86
CA GLU A 131 -5.59 -15.41 10.63
C GLU A 131 -6.89 -15.66 9.84
N ASN A 132 -7.94 -14.89 10.09
CA ASN A 132 -9.22 -14.96 9.38
C ASN A 132 -9.25 -13.93 8.24
N GLU A 133 -8.52 -14.24 7.18
CA GLU A 133 -8.37 -13.35 6.04
C GLU A 133 -9.71 -13.05 5.33
N ALA A 134 -10.62 -14.02 5.26
CA ALA A 134 -11.92 -13.85 4.62
C ALA A 134 -12.75 -12.73 5.29
N GLU A 135 -12.83 -12.76 6.62
CA GLU A 135 -13.50 -11.70 7.37
C GLU A 135 -12.71 -10.39 7.36
N ALA A 136 -11.38 -10.45 7.39
CA ALA A 136 -10.54 -9.26 7.27
C ALA A 136 -10.83 -8.51 5.97
N ARG A 137 -10.89 -9.22 4.84
CA ARG A 137 -11.21 -8.64 3.53
C ARG A 137 -12.61 -8.04 3.49
N LEU A 138 -13.60 -8.68 4.12
CA LEU A 138 -14.95 -8.10 4.22
C LEU A 138 -14.92 -6.76 4.96
N HIS A 139 -14.23 -6.69 6.09
CA HIS A 139 -14.09 -5.48 6.88
C HIS A 139 -13.25 -4.41 6.17
N PHE A 140 -12.18 -4.77 5.46
CA PHE A 140 -11.43 -3.82 4.62
C PHE A 140 -12.31 -3.22 3.53
N ASN A 141 -13.10 -4.03 2.83
CA ASN A 141 -14.03 -3.51 1.82
C ASN A 141 -15.03 -2.53 2.45
N ARG A 142 -15.60 -2.87 3.62
CA ARG A 142 -16.49 -1.96 4.37
C ARG A 142 -15.78 -0.69 4.82
N ALA A 143 -14.50 -0.76 5.16
CA ALA A 143 -13.70 0.42 5.49
C ALA A 143 -13.47 1.32 4.27
N VAL A 144 -13.11 0.72 3.13
CA VAL A 144 -12.84 1.44 1.87
C VAL A 144 -14.08 2.15 1.34
N TYR A 145 -15.26 1.51 1.40
CA TYR A 145 -16.52 2.12 0.94
C TYR A 145 -17.33 2.79 2.06
N GLY A 146 -16.79 2.83 3.28
CA GLY A 146 -17.44 3.34 4.47
C GLY A 146 -17.37 4.85 4.64
N GLN A 147 -18.07 5.34 5.65
CA GLN A 147 -18.04 6.74 6.07
C GLN A 147 -16.80 7.00 6.95
N TRP A 148 -16.13 8.12 6.71
CA TRP A 148 -14.97 8.56 7.48
C TRP A 148 -15.22 9.99 7.93
N THR A 149 -15.07 10.26 9.22
CA THR A 149 -15.34 11.59 9.80
C THR A 149 -14.15 12.54 9.67
N ASP A 150 -12.95 12.02 9.92
CA ASP A 150 -11.71 12.77 9.85
C ASP A 150 -10.94 12.36 8.60
N GLU A 151 -10.38 13.32 7.85
CA GLU A 151 -9.53 13.09 6.67
C GLU A 151 -10.01 11.94 5.75
N PRO A 152 -11.26 11.99 5.23
CA PRO A 152 -11.92 10.83 4.64
C PRO A 152 -11.18 10.24 3.43
N VAL A 153 -10.56 11.08 2.61
CA VAL A 153 -9.78 10.64 1.45
C VAL A 153 -8.50 9.93 1.90
N ALA A 154 -7.71 10.56 2.78
CA ALA A 154 -6.46 9.98 3.26
C ALA A 154 -6.67 8.65 3.99
N ASN A 155 -7.73 8.57 4.81
CA ASN A 155 -8.07 7.36 5.54
C ASN A 155 -8.55 6.22 4.63
N ARG A 156 -9.37 6.51 3.62
CA ARG A 156 -9.73 5.51 2.59
C ARG A 156 -8.50 5.03 1.83
N ILE A 157 -7.60 5.93 1.42
CA ILE A 157 -6.34 5.56 0.76
C ILE A 157 -5.50 4.67 1.68
N GLY A 158 -5.39 4.99 2.97
CA GLY A 158 -4.73 4.15 3.96
C GLY A 158 -5.32 2.74 4.05
N ALA A 159 -6.65 2.64 4.12
CA ALA A 159 -7.36 1.36 4.13
C ALA A 159 -7.16 0.56 2.82
N ARG A 160 -7.16 1.23 1.66
CA ARG A 160 -6.86 0.59 0.36
C ARG A 160 -5.43 0.06 0.29
N PHE A 161 -4.45 0.77 0.85
CA PHE A 161 -3.09 0.26 0.91
C PHE A 161 -2.99 -1.01 1.76
N GLU A 162 -3.63 -1.04 2.94
CA GLU A 162 -3.64 -2.26 3.76
C GLU A 162 -4.36 -3.42 3.06
N LEU A 163 -5.49 -3.15 2.39
CA LEU A 163 -6.19 -4.16 1.58
C LEU A 163 -5.30 -4.68 0.43
N ALA A 164 -4.59 -3.79 -0.27
CA ALA A 164 -3.68 -4.17 -1.36
C ALA A 164 -2.55 -5.09 -0.87
N GLU A 165 -1.99 -4.86 0.33
CA GLU A 165 -0.98 -5.75 0.91
C GLU A 165 -1.55 -7.14 1.23
N VAL A 166 -2.77 -7.22 1.78
CA VAL A 166 -3.45 -8.50 2.06
C VAL A 166 -3.71 -9.27 0.76
N LEU A 167 -4.18 -8.58 -0.29
CA LEU A 167 -4.41 -9.17 -1.60
C LEU A 167 -3.10 -9.62 -2.27
N LYS A 168 -2.01 -8.88 -2.09
CA LYS A 168 -0.69 -9.24 -2.61
C LYS A 168 -0.21 -10.56 -2.01
N ASN A 169 -0.36 -10.73 -0.69
CA ASN A 169 0.05 -11.94 0.02
C ASN A 169 -0.75 -13.18 -0.40
N THR A 170 -1.95 -13.02 -0.97
CA THR A 170 -2.76 -14.11 -1.51
C THR A 170 -2.63 -14.32 -3.01
N GLY A 171 -1.73 -13.58 -3.68
CA GLY A 171 -1.53 -13.69 -5.12
C GLY A 171 -2.67 -13.12 -5.96
N ALA A 172 -3.56 -12.31 -5.36
CA ALA A 172 -4.72 -11.70 -5.99
C ALA A 172 -4.34 -10.49 -6.88
N ARG A 173 -3.47 -10.71 -7.87
CA ARG A 173 -2.80 -9.65 -8.66
C ARG A 173 -3.76 -8.65 -9.32
N THR A 174 -4.86 -9.13 -9.89
CA THR A 174 -5.85 -8.26 -10.55
C THR A 174 -6.53 -7.33 -9.56
N GLN A 175 -6.84 -7.83 -8.36
CA GLN A 175 -7.50 -7.05 -7.32
C GLN A 175 -6.53 -6.02 -6.73
N VAL A 176 -5.26 -6.38 -6.52
CA VAL A 176 -4.21 -5.41 -6.16
C VAL A 176 -4.16 -4.28 -7.20
N GLN A 177 -4.13 -4.61 -8.49
CA GLN A 177 -4.07 -3.58 -9.53
C GLN A 177 -5.29 -2.67 -9.52
N SER A 178 -6.50 -3.20 -9.30
CA SER A 178 -7.71 -2.40 -9.14
C SER A 178 -7.63 -1.42 -7.95
N GLU A 179 -7.13 -1.88 -6.80
CA GLU A 179 -6.98 -1.01 -5.63
C GLU A 179 -5.93 0.08 -5.84
N LEU A 180 -4.80 -0.24 -6.47
CA LEU A 180 -3.76 0.74 -6.78
C LEU A 180 -4.24 1.81 -7.76
N LEU A 181 -5.03 1.45 -8.77
CA LEU A 181 -5.64 2.41 -9.70
C LEU A 181 -6.68 3.29 -8.98
N ALA A 182 -7.46 2.73 -8.06
CA ALA A 182 -8.40 3.51 -7.27
C ALA A 182 -7.69 4.53 -6.36
N ILE A 183 -6.54 4.16 -5.78
CA ILE A 183 -5.71 5.10 -5.01
C ILE A 183 -5.26 6.27 -5.90
N LEU A 184 -4.76 6.01 -7.11
CA LEU A 184 -4.34 7.08 -8.03
C LEU A 184 -5.50 8.00 -8.46
N GLY A 185 -6.72 7.48 -8.52
CA GLY A 185 -7.91 8.26 -8.83
C GLY A 185 -8.42 9.14 -7.69
N GLU A 186 -8.19 8.74 -6.43
CA GLU A 186 -8.61 9.51 -5.24
C GLU A 186 -7.52 10.45 -4.71
N ALA A 187 -6.24 10.10 -4.87
CA ALA A 187 -5.13 10.87 -4.33
C ALA A 187 -4.92 12.21 -5.06
N PRO A 188 -4.52 13.28 -4.35
CA PRO A 188 -4.09 14.53 -4.99
C PRO A 188 -3.00 14.28 -6.04
N VAL A 189 -3.03 15.06 -7.12
CA VAL A 189 -2.11 14.86 -8.25
C VAL A 189 -0.65 15.12 -7.87
N ASP A 190 -0.45 15.99 -6.89
CA ASP A 190 0.83 16.41 -6.33
C ASP A 190 1.26 15.62 -5.10
N ASP A 191 0.48 14.62 -4.65
CA ASP A 191 0.87 13.73 -3.56
C ASP A 191 1.92 12.72 -4.04
N LEU A 192 3.18 13.17 -4.03
CA LEU A 192 4.32 12.43 -4.51
C LEU A 192 4.54 11.14 -3.71
N GLU A 193 4.34 11.15 -2.40
CA GLU A 193 4.60 9.99 -1.54
C GLU A 193 3.58 8.86 -1.78
N VAL A 194 2.29 9.19 -1.91
CA VAL A 194 1.26 8.21 -2.29
C VAL A 194 1.57 7.63 -3.67
N ARG A 195 1.91 8.46 -4.65
CA ARG A 195 2.20 8.02 -6.03
C ARG A 195 3.46 7.17 -6.11
N LYS A 196 4.53 7.51 -5.37
CA LYS A 196 5.74 6.70 -5.21
C LYS A 196 5.41 5.31 -4.65
N ARG A 197 4.59 5.27 -3.59
CA ARG A 197 4.16 4.01 -2.98
C ARG A 197 3.35 3.15 -3.95
N VAL A 198 2.43 3.75 -4.70
CA VAL A 198 1.66 3.03 -5.73
C VAL A 198 2.58 2.47 -6.81
N ALA A 199 3.50 3.27 -7.36
CA ALA A 199 4.43 2.82 -8.41
C ALA A 199 5.28 1.62 -7.95
N ARG A 200 5.76 1.66 -6.70
CA ARG A 200 6.49 0.54 -6.09
C ARG A 200 5.63 -0.72 -5.99
N LEU A 201 4.39 -0.59 -5.50
CA LEU A 201 3.47 -1.72 -5.39
C LEU A 201 3.04 -2.28 -6.75
N MET A 202 2.90 -1.44 -7.78
CA MET A 202 2.67 -1.88 -9.15
C MET A 202 3.82 -2.77 -9.64
N LEU A 203 5.07 -2.40 -9.35
CA LEU A 203 6.24 -3.19 -9.70
C LEU A 203 6.26 -4.53 -8.96
N GLU A 204 6.03 -4.52 -7.64
CA GLU A 204 5.95 -5.73 -6.81
C GLU A 204 4.81 -6.67 -7.26
N ASN A 205 3.71 -6.11 -7.78
CA ASN A 205 2.56 -6.86 -8.32
C ASN A 205 2.77 -7.39 -9.75
N GLY A 206 3.91 -7.07 -10.39
CA GLY A 206 4.25 -7.48 -11.76
C GLY A 206 3.75 -6.54 -12.87
N SER A 207 3.13 -5.42 -12.52
CA SER A 207 2.65 -4.36 -13.44
C SER A 207 3.79 -3.39 -13.79
N ALA A 208 4.90 -3.92 -14.30
CA ALA A 208 6.14 -3.15 -14.51
C ALA A 208 6.00 -2.05 -15.57
N THR A 209 5.14 -2.23 -16.58
CA THR A 209 4.90 -1.21 -17.62
C THR A 209 4.19 0.00 -17.05
N GLU A 210 3.14 -0.23 -16.25
CA GLU A 210 2.37 0.81 -15.58
C GLU A 210 3.24 1.54 -14.55
N ALA A 211 4.05 0.80 -13.79
CA ALA A 211 5.02 1.40 -12.87
C ALA A 211 6.03 2.31 -13.61
N ALA A 212 6.61 1.86 -14.73
CA ALA A 212 7.53 2.67 -15.52
C ALA A 212 6.87 3.95 -16.05
N ASN A 213 5.65 3.86 -16.56
CA ASN A 213 4.89 5.02 -17.02
C ASN A 213 4.63 6.02 -15.88
N LEU A 214 4.25 5.54 -14.71
CA LEU A 214 4.00 6.39 -13.54
C LEU A 214 5.31 7.06 -13.05
N TYR A 215 6.42 6.33 -12.98
CA TYR A 215 7.72 6.94 -12.65
C TYR A 215 8.13 8.02 -13.67
N GLN A 216 7.93 7.77 -14.97
CA GLN A 216 8.19 8.77 -16.00
C GLN A 216 7.31 10.00 -15.87
N GLU A 217 6.04 9.84 -15.49
CA GLU A 217 5.14 10.97 -15.20
C GLU A 217 5.66 11.79 -14.01
N LEU A 218 6.00 11.14 -12.90
CA LEU A 218 6.50 11.80 -11.69
C LEU A 218 7.81 12.54 -11.92
N LEU A 219 8.70 11.99 -12.75
CA LEU A 219 9.99 12.59 -13.09
C LEU A 219 9.87 13.90 -13.89
N LYS A 220 8.72 14.21 -14.52
CA LYS A 220 8.54 15.46 -15.27
C LYS A 220 8.64 16.71 -14.39
N SER A 221 8.28 16.60 -13.11
CA SER A 221 8.31 17.70 -12.14
C SER A 221 9.24 17.44 -10.96
N ASN A 222 9.84 16.24 -10.85
CA ASN A 222 10.65 15.80 -9.72
C ASN A 222 11.94 15.11 -10.20
N ASP A 223 12.63 15.66 -11.19
CA ASP A 223 13.83 15.06 -11.80
C ASP A 223 15.06 14.99 -10.87
N GLN A 224 15.01 15.70 -9.74
CA GLN A 224 16.02 15.66 -8.69
C GLN A 224 15.78 14.54 -7.66
N GLU A 225 14.65 13.82 -7.74
CA GLU A 225 14.30 12.76 -6.78
C GLU A 225 14.96 11.42 -7.15
N PRO A 226 15.97 10.94 -6.41
CA PRO A 226 16.79 9.79 -6.84
C PRO A 226 15.99 8.48 -6.80
N GLU A 227 15.02 8.39 -5.90
CA GLU A 227 14.16 7.22 -5.76
C GLU A 227 13.26 6.99 -6.97
N LEU A 228 12.86 8.05 -7.67
CA LEU A 228 12.06 7.93 -8.89
C LEU A 228 12.88 7.34 -10.03
N TRP A 229 14.12 7.80 -10.19
CA TRP A 229 15.07 7.23 -11.15
C TRP A 229 15.41 5.77 -10.82
N ALA A 230 15.64 5.45 -9.55
CA ALA A 230 15.89 4.09 -9.11
C ALA A 230 14.70 3.16 -9.37
N GLY A 231 13.48 3.65 -9.11
CA GLY A 231 12.22 2.97 -9.40
C GLY A 231 11.99 2.75 -10.89
N LEU A 232 12.20 3.76 -11.73
CA LEU A 232 12.12 3.67 -13.18
C LEU A 232 13.11 2.62 -13.71
N GLY A 233 14.37 2.65 -13.26
CA GLY A 233 15.35 1.68 -13.72
C GLY A 233 15.00 0.25 -13.34
N ARG A 234 14.44 0.01 -12.14
CA ARG A 234 13.92 -1.32 -11.75
C ARG A 234 12.74 -1.75 -12.62
N ALA A 235 11.83 -0.84 -12.94
CA ALA A 235 10.69 -1.13 -13.80
C ALA A 235 11.13 -1.48 -15.24
N GLU A 236 12.07 -0.72 -15.80
CA GLU A 236 12.63 -0.99 -17.12
C GLU A 236 13.46 -2.28 -17.17
N PHE A 237 14.18 -2.59 -16.09
CA PHE A 237 14.91 -3.84 -15.94
C PHE A 237 13.97 -5.05 -16.03
N VAL A 238 12.86 -5.04 -15.28
CA VAL A 238 11.84 -6.12 -15.31
C VAL A 238 11.20 -6.24 -16.71
N ARG A 239 11.03 -5.12 -17.41
CA ARG A 239 10.53 -5.10 -18.80
C ARG A 239 11.54 -5.59 -19.84
N GLY A 240 12.79 -5.88 -19.45
CA GLY A 240 13.88 -6.25 -20.36
C GLY A 240 14.45 -5.08 -21.17
N ARG A 241 14.12 -3.84 -20.78
CA ARG A 241 14.60 -2.61 -21.42
C ARG A 241 15.89 -2.13 -20.75
N TYR A 242 16.95 -2.93 -20.92
CA TYR A 242 18.22 -2.72 -20.24
C TYR A 242 18.90 -1.37 -20.56
N PRO A 243 18.89 -0.84 -21.79
CA PRO A 243 19.44 0.50 -22.06
C PRO A 243 18.70 1.61 -21.29
N GLU A 244 17.37 1.54 -21.22
CA GLU A 244 16.55 2.48 -20.45
C GLU A 244 16.79 2.33 -18.94
N ALA A 245 16.91 1.09 -18.45
CA ALA A 245 17.26 0.81 -17.06
C ALA A 245 18.64 1.39 -16.69
N GLN A 246 19.63 1.19 -17.55
CA GLN A 246 20.99 1.74 -17.41
C GLN A 246 20.97 3.26 -17.27
N ALA A 247 20.24 3.94 -18.16
CA ALA A 247 20.14 5.40 -18.15
C ALA A 247 19.50 5.90 -16.85
N ALA A 248 18.39 5.28 -16.43
CA ALA A 248 17.69 5.67 -15.21
C ALA A 248 18.54 5.46 -13.95
N TRP A 249 19.22 4.31 -13.81
CA TRP A 249 20.08 4.05 -12.65
C TRP A 249 21.33 4.93 -12.62
N ARG A 250 21.90 5.29 -13.77
CA ARG A 250 22.96 6.31 -13.84
C ARG A 250 22.47 7.67 -13.33
N SER A 251 21.26 8.09 -13.69
CA SER A 251 20.66 9.32 -13.16
C SER A 251 20.44 9.25 -11.65
N ALA A 252 19.98 8.12 -11.11
CA ALA A 252 19.84 7.93 -9.67
C ALA A 252 21.18 8.01 -8.92
N LEU A 253 22.25 7.40 -9.46
CA LEU A 253 23.60 7.44 -8.88
C LEU A 253 24.28 8.82 -8.96
N GLN A 254 23.81 9.74 -9.82
CA GLN A 254 24.29 11.13 -9.77
C GLN A 254 23.95 11.81 -8.44
N TRP A 255 22.81 11.46 -7.85
CA TRP A 255 22.33 12.04 -6.61
C TRP A 255 22.63 11.19 -5.36
N ARG A 256 22.77 9.87 -5.52
CA ARG A 256 23.14 8.92 -4.44
C ARG A 256 24.35 8.06 -4.85
N PRO A 257 25.55 8.65 -5.01
CA PRO A 257 26.73 7.92 -5.51
C PRO A 257 27.18 6.77 -4.60
N GLU A 258 26.85 6.83 -3.31
CA GLU A 258 27.18 5.82 -2.32
C GLU A 258 26.31 4.56 -2.38
N ASP A 259 25.18 4.57 -3.09
CA ASP A 259 24.24 3.43 -3.15
C ASP A 259 24.90 2.18 -3.77
N ALA A 260 25.33 1.27 -2.91
CA ALA A 260 26.02 0.04 -3.29
C ALA A 260 25.09 -1.01 -3.88
N ALA A 261 23.79 -0.98 -3.57
CA ALA A 261 22.83 -1.88 -4.20
C ALA A 261 22.63 -1.47 -5.66
N LEU A 262 22.40 -0.18 -5.89
CA LEU A 262 22.18 0.37 -7.23
C LEU A 262 23.42 0.24 -8.13
N ARG A 263 24.63 0.38 -7.58
CA ARG A 263 25.87 0.12 -8.33
C ARG A 263 26.00 -1.33 -8.80
N ARG A 264 25.64 -2.30 -7.96
CA ARG A 264 25.64 -3.72 -8.33
C ARG A 264 24.62 -4.02 -9.42
N ASP A 265 23.42 -3.48 -9.29
CA ASP A 265 22.36 -3.63 -10.30
C ASP A 265 22.80 -3.00 -11.65
N LEU A 266 23.43 -1.81 -11.60
CA LEU A 266 23.98 -1.16 -12.78
C LEU A 266 25.13 -1.94 -13.43
N GLU A 267 26.00 -2.60 -12.67
CA GLU A 267 27.08 -3.43 -13.20
C GLU A 267 26.55 -4.62 -14.03
N VAL A 268 25.50 -5.27 -13.53
CA VAL A 268 24.79 -6.33 -14.26
C VAL A 268 24.24 -5.80 -15.57
N VAL A 269 23.54 -4.66 -15.53
CA VAL A 269 22.94 -4.05 -16.72
C VAL A 269 23.97 -3.52 -17.71
N ASP A 270 25.06 -2.93 -17.22
CA ASP A 270 26.18 -2.46 -18.05
C ASP A 270 26.76 -3.65 -18.85
N THR A 271 26.91 -4.80 -18.21
CA THR A 271 27.35 -6.04 -18.86
C THR A 271 26.36 -6.48 -19.93
N VAL A 272 25.07 -6.56 -19.60
CA VAL A 272 24.01 -6.96 -20.56
C VAL A 272 23.99 -6.03 -21.79
N VAL A 273 24.01 -4.72 -21.59
CA VAL A 273 24.00 -3.72 -22.67
C VAL A 273 25.28 -3.80 -23.53
N SER A 274 26.42 -4.12 -22.91
CA SER A 274 27.69 -4.28 -23.64
C SER A 274 27.74 -5.54 -24.50
N LEU A 275 27.04 -6.60 -24.08
CA LEU A 275 27.00 -7.89 -24.77
C LEU A 275 25.88 -7.99 -25.81
N ASP A 276 24.88 -7.12 -25.76
CA ASP A 276 23.71 -7.17 -26.63
C ASP A 276 24.07 -6.92 -28.12
N PRO A 277 23.95 -7.93 -29.02
CA PRO A 277 24.23 -7.78 -30.45
C PRO A 277 23.08 -7.10 -31.22
N THR A 278 21.94 -6.88 -30.57
CA THR A 278 20.75 -6.25 -31.14
C THR A 278 20.66 -4.75 -30.80
N ALA A 279 21.64 -4.21 -30.07
CA ALA A 279 21.63 -2.82 -29.68
C ALA A 279 21.57 -1.89 -30.90
N ARG A 280 20.82 -0.78 -30.77
CA ARG A 280 20.64 0.18 -31.86
C ARG A 280 21.96 0.83 -32.24
N ARG A 281 22.11 1.16 -33.54
CA ARG A 281 23.28 1.89 -34.09
C ARG A 281 24.61 1.14 -33.97
N LEU A 282 24.59 -0.18 -33.79
CA LEU A 282 25.77 -1.01 -33.92
C LEU A 282 26.07 -1.30 -35.40
N TRP A 283 27.32 -1.12 -35.80
CA TRP A 283 27.80 -1.56 -37.10
C TRP A 283 27.96 -3.08 -37.15
N SER A 284 27.89 -3.68 -38.34
CA SER A 284 27.82 -5.14 -38.50
C SER A 284 29.00 -5.92 -37.91
N GLY A 285 30.18 -5.30 -37.84
CA GLY A 285 31.37 -5.92 -37.23
C GLY A 285 31.23 -6.07 -35.71
N GLU A 286 30.73 -5.05 -35.03
CA GLU A 286 30.51 -5.10 -33.57
C GLU A 286 29.35 -6.01 -33.20
N ARG A 287 28.25 -6.00 -33.99
CA ARG A 287 27.14 -6.95 -33.80
C ARG A 287 27.62 -8.40 -33.88
N LEU A 288 28.46 -8.71 -34.87
CA LEU A 288 29.06 -10.03 -35.01
C LEU A 288 29.98 -10.37 -33.84
N ARG A 289 30.85 -9.45 -33.42
CA ARG A 289 31.74 -9.66 -32.27
C ARG A 289 30.94 -9.99 -31.00
N ARG A 290 29.86 -9.26 -30.75
CA ARG A 290 28.97 -9.47 -29.60
C ARG A 290 28.23 -10.80 -29.69
N SER A 291 27.69 -11.16 -30.86
CA SER A 291 27.00 -12.45 -31.02
C SER A 291 27.96 -13.65 -30.89
N GLN A 292 29.21 -13.53 -31.36
CA GLN A 292 30.24 -14.54 -31.11
C GLN A 292 30.62 -14.63 -29.62
N THR A 293 30.73 -13.48 -28.94
CA THR A 293 30.97 -13.45 -27.49
C THR A 293 29.84 -14.15 -26.74
N LEU A 294 28.59 -13.96 -27.17
CA LEU A 294 27.43 -14.63 -26.60
C LEU A 294 27.50 -16.16 -26.76
N VAL A 295 27.81 -16.66 -27.97
CA VAL A 295 28.04 -18.10 -28.22
C VAL A 295 29.14 -18.63 -27.32
N LYS A 296 30.25 -17.91 -27.22
CA LYS A 296 31.38 -18.31 -26.36
C LYS A 296 30.96 -18.43 -24.89
N LEU A 297 30.29 -17.42 -24.35
CA LEU A 297 29.86 -17.42 -22.95
C LEU A 297 28.86 -18.56 -22.67
N ALA A 298 27.89 -18.79 -23.56
CA ALA A 298 26.94 -19.89 -23.42
C ALA A 298 27.62 -21.27 -23.52
N LYS A 299 28.61 -21.41 -24.41
CA LYS A 299 29.42 -22.62 -24.54
C LYS A 299 30.24 -22.88 -23.27
N ASP A 300 30.99 -21.88 -22.82
CA ASP A 300 31.87 -21.98 -21.65
C ASP A 300 31.06 -22.31 -20.38
N ASP A 301 29.88 -21.71 -20.23
CA ASP A 301 28.97 -21.95 -19.10
C ASP A 301 28.36 -23.36 -19.12
N LEU A 302 27.96 -23.87 -20.30
CA LEU A 302 27.53 -25.25 -20.47
C LEU A 302 28.67 -26.24 -20.17
N GLU A 303 29.87 -26.01 -20.69
CA GLU A 303 31.03 -26.88 -20.45
C GLU A 303 31.44 -26.93 -18.97
N ALA A 304 31.31 -25.82 -18.25
CA ALA A 304 31.68 -25.74 -16.84
C ALA A 304 30.83 -26.63 -15.93
N CYS A 305 29.60 -26.96 -16.32
CA CYS A 305 28.66 -27.75 -15.52
C CYS A 305 28.48 -29.20 -15.98
N LEU A 306 28.95 -29.56 -17.18
CA LEU A 306 28.78 -30.89 -17.74
C LEU A 306 29.72 -31.93 -17.10
N PRO A 307 29.26 -33.18 -16.90
CA PRO A 307 30.12 -34.30 -16.52
C PRO A 307 31.09 -34.69 -17.65
N ALA A 308 32.04 -35.58 -17.33
CA ALA A 308 33.01 -36.09 -18.30
C ALA A 308 32.37 -36.91 -19.44
N GLU A 309 31.32 -37.69 -19.13
CA GLU A 309 30.53 -38.44 -20.11
C GLU A 309 29.35 -37.58 -20.58
N ARG A 310 29.29 -37.29 -21.89
CA ARG A 310 28.32 -36.36 -22.49
C ARG A 310 27.42 -37.10 -23.47
N SER A 311 26.19 -36.62 -23.66
CA SER A 311 25.33 -37.13 -24.72
C SER A 311 25.85 -36.69 -26.09
N GLN A 312 25.60 -37.50 -27.12
CA GLN A 312 25.95 -37.16 -28.51
C GLN A 312 25.36 -35.81 -28.95
N GLU A 313 24.17 -35.47 -28.46
CA GLU A 313 23.50 -34.20 -28.74
C GLU A 313 24.29 -33.01 -28.16
N VAL A 314 24.71 -33.10 -26.90
CA VAL A 314 25.52 -32.07 -26.24
C VAL A 314 26.90 -31.94 -26.89
N GLU A 315 27.53 -33.05 -27.27
CA GLU A 315 28.80 -33.00 -28.01
C GLU A 315 28.64 -32.32 -29.37
N SER A 316 27.56 -32.63 -30.09
CA SER A 316 27.28 -32.02 -31.40
C SER A 316 27.11 -30.50 -31.30
N ILE A 317 26.35 -30.00 -30.32
CA ILE A 317 26.13 -28.55 -30.20
C ILE A 317 27.39 -27.80 -29.75
N LEU A 318 28.20 -28.41 -28.87
CA LEU A 318 29.49 -27.84 -28.46
C LEU A 318 30.48 -27.79 -29.64
N ALA A 319 30.49 -28.81 -30.51
CA ALA A 319 31.31 -28.82 -31.72
C ALA A 319 30.88 -27.72 -32.71
N THR A 320 29.57 -27.57 -32.94
CA THR A 320 29.01 -26.49 -33.78
C THR A 320 29.39 -25.11 -33.24
N ALA A 321 29.33 -24.92 -31.91
CA ALA A 321 29.75 -23.68 -31.25
C ALA A 321 31.24 -23.40 -31.46
N GLN A 322 32.10 -24.41 -31.32
CA GLN A 322 33.54 -24.26 -31.55
C GLN A 322 33.85 -23.87 -33.01
N GLU A 323 33.26 -24.56 -33.99
CA GLU A 323 33.44 -24.25 -35.42
C GLU A 323 32.99 -22.81 -35.74
N THR A 324 31.86 -22.40 -35.17
CA THR A 324 31.30 -21.05 -35.33
C THR A 324 32.23 -19.96 -34.81
N LEU A 325 32.93 -20.20 -33.71
CA LEU A 325 33.88 -19.26 -33.11
C LEU A 325 35.20 -19.17 -33.89
N GLU A 326 35.61 -20.23 -34.60
CA GLU A 326 36.83 -20.28 -35.40
C GLU A 326 36.65 -19.77 -36.84
N ARG A 327 35.41 -19.82 -37.35
CA ARG A 327 35.09 -19.43 -38.73
C ARG A 327 35.35 -17.95 -39.00
N ARG A 328 36.09 -17.66 -40.07
CA ARG A 328 36.26 -16.28 -40.59
C ARG A 328 35.03 -15.86 -41.40
N ILE A 329 34.30 -14.86 -40.92
CA ILE A 329 33.09 -14.34 -41.57
C ILE A 329 33.41 -13.13 -42.46
N ARG A 330 33.01 -13.20 -43.73
CA ARG A 330 33.16 -12.09 -44.69
C ARG A 330 32.14 -10.98 -44.42
N PRO A 331 32.42 -9.71 -44.78
CA PRO A 331 31.49 -8.61 -44.54
C PRO A 331 30.06 -8.82 -45.05
N GLY A 332 29.89 -9.48 -46.20
CA GLY A 332 28.57 -9.76 -46.80
C GLY A 332 27.77 -10.88 -46.11
N GLU A 333 28.42 -11.74 -45.33
CA GLU A 333 27.79 -12.88 -44.63
C GLU A 333 27.45 -12.55 -43.16
N ARG A 334 27.78 -11.33 -42.70
CA ARG A 334 27.71 -10.99 -41.27
C ARG A 334 26.30 -11.06 -40.70
N THR A 335 25.30 -10.63 -41.47
CA THR A 335 23.91 -10.61 -40.98
C THR A 335 23.45 -12.03 -40.65
N ASP A 336 23.55 -12.94 -41.61
CA ASP A 336 23.16 -14.34 -41.43
C ASP A 336 23.98 -15.02 -40.31
N ALA A 337 25.27 -14.70 -40.23
CA ALA A 337 26.12 -15.21 -39.15
C ALA A 337 25.72 -14.66 -37.76
N ILE A 338 25.26 -13.40 -37.67
CA ILE A 338 24.78 -12.82 -36.41
C ILE A 338 23.54 -13.56 -35.94
N ASP A 339 22.58 -13.77 -36.83
CA ASP A 339 21.31 -14.43 -36.49
C ASP A 339 21.57 -15.90 -36.08
N ALA A 340 22.40 -16.61 -36.86
CA ALA A 340 22.82 -17.98 -36.53
C ALA A 340 23.56 -18.07 -35.18
N ASN A 341 24.40 -17.09 -34.83
CA ASN A 341 25.07 -17.05 -33.53
C ASN A 341 24.08 -16.84 -32.38
N ILE A 342 23.06 -16.00 -32.58
CA ILE A 342 22.03 -15.76 -31.55
C ILE A 342 21.22 -17.04 -31.31
N ASP A 343 20.81 -17.71 -32.38
CA ASP A 343 20.07 -18.98 -32.30
C ASP A 343 20.92 -20.06 -31.60
N LEU A 344 22.18 -20.22 -32.00
CA LEU A 344 23.10 -21.18 -31.40
C LEU A 344 23.35 -20.92 -29.91
N ALA A 345 23.48 -19.65 -29.51
CA ALA A 345 23.60 -19.30 -28.10
C ALA A 345 22.33 -19.68 -27.30
N GLY A 346 21.14 -19.48 -27.90
CA GLY A 346 19.87 -19.90 -27.33
C GLY A 346 19.77 -21.42 -27.17
N ASP A 347 20.25 -22.18 -28.14
CA ASP A 347 20.23 -23.65 -28.09
C ASP A 347 21.24 -24.21 -27.07
N LEU A 348 22.45 -23.62 -26.98
CA LEU A 348 23.41 -23.93 -25.91
C LEU A 348 22.80 -23.70 -24.52
N TRP A 349 22.02 -22.62 -24.37
CA TRP A 349 21.34 -22.32 -23.12
C TRP A 349 20.23 -23.30 -22.77
N LYS A 350 19.43 -23.73 -23.76
CA LYS A 350 18.43 -24.80 -23.55
C LYS A 350 19.10 -26.12 -23.16
N ALA A 351 20.24 -26.45 -23.76
CA ALA A 351 21.02 -27.63 -23.39
C ALA A 351 21.51 -27.52 -21.94
N ARG A 352 22.03 -26.35 -21.54
CA ARG A 352 22.43 -26.08 -20.15
C ARG A 352 21.27 -26.25 -19.17
N ALA A 353 20.09 -25.71 -19.48
CA ALA A 353 18.91 -25.84 -18.63
C ALA A 353 18.42 -27.31 -18.50
N SER A 354 18.65 -28.14 -19.52
CA SER A 354 18.26 -29.56 -19.53
C SER A 354 19.27 -30.48 -18.83
N HIS A 355 20.55 -30.12 -18.81
CA HIS A 355 21.62 -31.01 -18.38
C HIS A 355 22.35 -30.57 -17.10
N CYS A 356 22.18 -29.32 -16.68
CA CYS A 356 22.87 -28.77 -15.52
C CYS A 356 21.90 -28.34 -14.43
N ALA A 357 22.39 -28.31 -13.19
CA ALA A 357 21.63 -27.76 -12.07
C ALA A 357 21.33 -26.27 -12.32
N PRO A 358 20.17 -25.77 -11.85
CA PRO A 358 19.89 -24.34 -11.86
C PRO A 358 20.98 -23.57 -11.10
N THR A 359 21.37 -22.42 -11.62
CA THR A 359 22.28 -21.51 -10.91
C THR A 359 21.59 -20.96 -9.66
N GLU A 360 22.25 -21.04 -8.51
CA GLU A 360 21.75 -20.43 -7.28
C GLU A 360 21.93 -18.91 -7.33
N GLY A 361 20.87 -18.15 -7.05
CA GLY A 361 20.91 -16.69 -6.97
C GLY A 361 20.11 -15.97 -8.07
N PRO A 362 20.21 -14.63 -8.13
CA PRO A 362 19.55 -13.84 -9.17
C PRO A 362 20.14 -14.14 -10.56
N PRO A 363 19.36 -13.98 -11.64
CA PRO A 363 19.83 -14.21 -13.01
C PRO A 363 21.03 -13.31 -13.32
N GLY A 364 22.09 -13.91 -13.86
CA GLY A 364 23.28 -13.20 -14.30
C GLY A 364 23.08 -12.49 -15.65
N PRO A 365 24.11 -11.77 -16.13
CA PRO A 365 24.01 -11.04 -17.39
C PRO A 365 23.68 -11.93 -18.60
N LEU A 366 24.22 -13.15 -18.64
CA LEU A 366 23.96 -14.11 -19.72
C LEU A 366 22.51 -14.58 -19.70
N ASP A 367 21.98 -14.95 -18.53
CA ASP A 367 20.58 -15.36 -18.35
C ASP A 367 19.61 -14.27 -18.85
N LEU A 368 19.86 -13.02 -18.44
CA LEU A 368 19.06 -11.85 -18.78
C LEU A 368 19.07 -11.57 -20.29
N LEU A 369 20.26 -11.62 -20.89
CA LEU A 369 20.41 -11.35 -22.32
C LEU A 369 19.73 -12.42 -23.17
N ILE A 370 19.91 -13.71 -22.84
CA ILE A 370 19.27 -14.81 -23.58
C ILE A 370 17.75 -14.76 -23.41
N ALA A 371 17.25 -14.50 -22.20
CA ALA A 371 15.82 -14.32 -21.95
C ALA A 371 15.23 -13.09 -22.68
N LYS A 372 16.04 -12.08 -23.00
CA LYS A 372 15.62 -10.95 -23.85
C LYS A 372 15.58 -11.34 -25.33
N LEU A 373 16.57 -12.09 -25.80
CA LEU A 373 16.68 -12.48 -27.22
C LEU A 373 15.67 -13.56 -27.62
N ALA A 374 15.17 -14.34 -26.67
CA ALA A 374 14.15 -15.38 -26.89
C ALA A 374 12.70 -14.85 -26.96
N ARG A 375 12.47 -13.55 -26.74
CA ARG A 375 11.15 -12.89 -26.83
C ARG A 375 10.99 -12.21 -28.17
#